data_AF-A0A9E3WES8-F1
#
_entry.id   AF-A0A9E3WES8-F1
#
_cell.length_a   1.000
_cell.length_b   1.000
_cell.length_c   1.000
_cell.angle_alpha   90.00
_cell.angle_beta   90.00
_cell.angle_gamma   90.00
#
_symmetry.space_group_name_H-M   'P 1'
#
loop_
_entity.id
_entity.type
_entity.pdbx_description
1 polymer ?
#
loop_
_entity_poly.entity_id
_entity_poly.type
_entity_poly.pdbx_seq_one_letter_code
_entity_poly.pdbx_strand_id
1 'polypeptide(L)'
;MSVDVLPRPLIDALARIRAATTELIAAAKGEDPNALADAVDRRSCAIRELEPVLVGLRGDLTPPQRRAIEEEADALLRQGRDAETGIRSMLDTTRDAMQSFGKGAEAIRRYAAPPSGARGLDQSA
;
A
#
# COMPACT_ATOMS: atom_id res chain seq x y z
N MET A 1 -18.60 20.80 -6.90
CA MET A 1 -18.46 20.97 -8.36
C MET A 1 -19.10 19.76 -9.03
N SER A 2 -19.93 19.98 -10.06
CA SER A 2 -20.92 19.01 -10.53
C SER A 2 -20.30 17.80 -11.24
N VAL A 3 -20.30 16.66 -10.54
CA VAL A 3 -20.06 15.31 -11.09
C VAL A 3 -21.11 14.95 -12.16
N ASP A 4 -22.23 15.68 -12.24
CA ASP A 4 -23.34 15.50 -13.19
C ASP A 4 -23.01 15.71 -14.67
N VAL A 5 -21.81 16.20 -15.00
CA VAL A 5 -21.41 16.47 -16.38
C VAL A 5 -20.84 15.21 -17.05
N LEU A 6 -20.36 14.24 -16.27
CA LEU A 6 -19.69 13.04 -16.79
C LEU A 6 -20.70 11.94 -17.20
N PRO A 7 -20.38 11.13 -18.23
CA PRO A 7 -21.15 9.93 -18.54
C PRO A 7 -21.21 8.97 -17.36
N ARG A 8 -22.38 8.37 -17.13
CA ARG A 8 -22.61 7.49 -15.98
C ARG A 8 -21.60 6.33 -15.85
N PRO A 9 -21.23 5.62 -16.94
CA PRO A 9 -20.23 4.55 -16.84
C PRO A 9 -18.88 5.02 -16.29
N LEU A 10 -18.49 6.25 -16.61
CA LEU A 10 -17.25 6.84 -16.12
C LEU A 10 -17.36 7.27 -14.66
N ILE A 11 -18.50 7.85 -14.25
CA ILE A 11 -18.77 8.16 -12.84
C ILE A 11 -18.63 6.90 -11.98
N ASP A 12 -19.26 5.81 -12.40
CA ASP A 12 -19.26 4.55 -11.65
C ASP A 12 -17.87 3.90 -11.63
N ALA A 13 -17.08 3.98 -12.72
CA ALA A 13 -15.70 3.53 -12.74
C ALA A 13 -14.79 4.34 -11.80
N LEU A 14 -14.87 5.67 -11.84
CA LEU A 14 -14.09 6.55 -10.96
C LEU A 14 -14.49 6.35 -9.49
N ALA A 15 -15.77 6.16 -9.19
CA ALA A 15 -16.25 5.85 -7.84
C ALA A 15 -15.66 4.54 -7.30
N ARG A 16 -15.55 3.50 -8.13
CA ARG A 16 -14.90 2.23 -7.76
C ARG A 16 -13.43 2.40 -7.45
N ILE A 17 -12.69 3.19 -8.24
CA ILE A 17 -11.28 3.48 -7.96
C ILE A 17 -11.12 4.24 -6.64
N ARG A 18 -11.97 5.24 -6.38
CA ARG A 18 -11.95 5.99 -5.12
C ARG A 18 -12.20 5.08 -3.93
N ALA A 19 -13.24 4.25 -3.99
CA ALA A 19 -13.56 3.28 -2.93
C ALA A 19 -12.40 2.31 -2.67
N ALA A 20 -11.87 1.69 -3.72
CA ALA A 20 -10.73 0.76 -3.59
C ALA A 20 -9.46 1.45 -3.05
N THR A 21 -9.24 2.72 -3.40
CA THR A 21 -8.10 3.49 -2.87
C THR A 21 -8.32 3.86 -1.41
N THR A 22 -9.55 4.17 -0.98
CA THR A 22 -9.88 4.37 0.44
C THR A 22 -9.67 3.09 1.25
N GLU A 23 -10.10 1.92 0.73
CA GLU A 23 -9.81 0.62 1.33
C GLU A 23 -8.31 0.37 1.47
N LEU A 24 -7.53 0.69 0.44
CA LEU A 24 -6.07 0.57 0.48
C LEU A 24 -5.43 1.46 1.55
N ILE A 25 -5.87 2.72 1.67
CA ILE A 25 -5.40 3.62 2.72
C ILE A 25 -5.72 3.08 4.12
N ALA A 26 -6.90 2.50 4.30
CA ALA A 26 -7.30 1.90 5.57
C ALA A 26 -6.46 0.65 5.88
N ALA A 27 -6.27 -0.24 4.89
CA ALA A 27 -5.47 -1.45 5.03
C ALA A 27 -4.00 -1.14 5.33
N ALA A 28 -3.44 -0.09 4.72
CA ALA A 28 -2.06 0.36 4.99
C ALA A 28 -1.85 0.91 6.41
N LYS A 29 -2.93 1.27 7.12
CA LYS A 29 -2.89 1.64 8.54
C LYS A 29 -3.18 0.46 9.46
N GLY A 30 -3.65 -0.65 8.91
CA GLY A 30 -3.88 -1.88 9.64
C GLY A 30 -2.60 -2.70 9.80
N GLU A 31 -2.69 -3.74 10.61
CA GLU A 31 -1.60 -4.68 10.85
C GLU A 31 -1.76 -5.99 10.04
N ASP A 32 -2.79 -6.10 9.21
CA ASP A 32 -3.08 -7.30 8.40
C ASP A 32 -2.46 -7.18 6.99
N PRO A 33 -1.35 -7.89 6.71
CA PRO A 33 -0.69 -7.84 5.41
C PRO A 33 -1.51 -8.47 4.29
N ASN A 34 -2.41 -9.42 4.59
CA ASN A 34 -3.28 -10.02 3.58
C ASN A 34 -4.36 -9.03 3.16
N ALA A 35 -4.96 -8.32 4.12
CA ALA A 35 -5.91 -7.25 3.82
C ALA A 35 -5.27 -6.15 2.95
N LEU A 36 -3.99 -5.82 3.18
CA LEU A 36 -3.25 -4.88 2.35
C LEU A 36 -3.08 -5.40 0.92
N ALA A 37 -2.63 -6.65 0.75
CA ALA A 37 -2.45 -7.27 -0.56
C ALA A 37 -3.78 -7.28 -1.35
N ASP A 38 -4.87 -7.71 -0.72
CA ASP A 38 -6.20 -7.74 -1.31
C ASP A 38 -6.68 -6.33 -1.73
N ALA A 39 -6.34 -5.30 -0.95
CA ALA A 39 -6.71 -3.93 -1.27
C ALA A 39 -5.88 -3.36 -2.45
N VAL A 40 -4.60 -3.72 -2.57
CA VAL A 40 -3.76 -3.38 -3.73
C VAL A 40 -4.32 -4.02 -5.00
N ASP A 41 -4.69 -5.29 -4.93
CA ASP A 41 -5.26 -6.03 -6.06
C ASP A 41 -6.60 -5.44 -6.49
N ARG A 42 -7.50 -5.16 -5.54
CA ARG A 42 -8.79 -4.50 -5.80
C ARG A 42 -8.62 -3.15 -6.49
N ARG A 43 -7.72 -2.30 -6.00
CA ARG A 43 -7.42 -1.01 -6.63
C ARG A 43 -6.87 -1.17 -8.04
N SER A 44 -5.98 -2.14 -8.25
CA SER A 44 -5.37 -2.42 -9.56
C SER A 44 -6.39 -2.96 -10.57
N CYS A 45 -7.35 -3.77 -10.13
CA CYS A 45 -8.49 -4.19 -10.96
C CYS A 45 -9.38 -2.99 -11.32
N ALA A 46 -9.76 -2.15 -10.35
CA ALA A 46 -10.60 -0.98 -10.61
C ALA A 46 -9.97 0.01 -11.62
N ILE A 47 -8.64 0.19 -11.59
CA ILE A 47 -7.92 1.00 -12.58
C ILE A 47 -7.95 0.35 -13.96
N ARG A 48 -7.72 -0.96 -14.07
CA ARG A 48 -7.78 -1.68 -15.35
C ARG A 48 -9.17 -1.62 -15.98
N GLU A 49 -10.23 -1.61 -15.17
CA GLU A 49 -11.61 -1.48 -15.64
C GLU A 49 -11.95 -0.08 -16.18
N LEU A 50 -11.16 0.95 -15.87
CA LEU A 50 -11.38 2.32 -16.37
C LEU A 50 -11.00 2.46 -17.84
N GLU A 51 -9.94 1.78 -18.30
CA GLU A 51 -9.45 1.85 -19.67
C GLU A 51 -10.53 1.54 -20.73
N PRO A 52 -11.27 0.41 -20.67
CA PRO A 52 -12.32 0.14 -21.64
C PRO A 52 -13.45 1.17 -21.62
N VAL A 53 -13.75 1.76 -20.45
CA VAL A 53 -14.75 2.84 -20.33
C VAL A 53 -14.28 4.10 -21.06
N LEU A 54 -13.01 4.50 -20.88
CA LEU A 54 -12.44 5.66 -21.56
C LEU A 54 -12.34 5.45 -23.08
N VAL A 55 -11.99 4.24 -23.53
CA VAL A 55 -11.95 3.88 -24.95
C VAL A 55 -13.35 3.93 -25.56
N GLY A 56 -14.36 3.42 -24.86
CA GLY A 56 -15.76 3.48 -25.32
C GLY A 56 -16.35 4.89 -25.42
N LEU A 57 -15.76 5.86 -24.72
CA LEU A 57 -16.17 7.28 -24.74
C LEU A 57 -15.31 8.15 -25.66
N ARG A 58 -14.31 7.57 -26.35
CA ARG A 58 -13.31 8.31 -27.11
C ARG A 58 -13.95 8.89 -28.38
N GLY A 59 -14.26 10.19 -28.34
CA GLY A 59 -14.88 10.93 -29.46
C GLY A 59 -16.07 11.78 -29.02
N ASP A 60 -16.74 11.38 -27.94
CA ASP A 60 -18.02 11.97 -27.51
C ASP A 60 -17.89 12.94 -26.32
N LEU A 61 -16.65 13.17 -25.84
CA LEU A 61 -16.40 14.02 -24.68
C LEU A 61 -16.29 15.50 -25.05
N THR A 62 -17.23 16.28 -24.53
CA THR A 62 -17.23 17.74 -24.58
C THR A 62 -16.05 18.34 -23.78
N PRO A 63 -15.62 19.58 -24.05
CA PRO A 63 -14.55 20.22 -23.29
C PRO A 63 -14.80 20.28 -21.76
N PRO A 64 -16.02 20.57 -21.26
CA PRO A 64 -16.31 20.49 -19.82
C PRO A 64 -16.11 19.10 -19.22
N GLN A 65 -16.46 18.03 -19.97
CA GLN A 65 -16.26 16.65 -19.53
C GLN A 65 -14.78 16.29 -19.44
N ARG A 66 -13.96 16.75 -20.39
CA ARG A 66 -12.51 16.53 -20.36
C ARG A 66 -11.87 17.20 -19.15
N ARG A 67 -12.25 18.46 -18.86
CA ARG A 67 -11.79 19.15 -17.65
C ARG A 67 -12.21 18.41 -16.38
N ALA A 68 -13.45 17.93 -16.30
CA ALA A 68 -13.90 17.15 -15.15
C ALA A 68 -13.13 15.82 -14.97
N ILE A 69 -12.75 15.16 -16.08
CA ILE A 69 -11.87 13.97 -16.02
C ILE A 69 -10.48 14.32 -15.50
N GLU A 70 -9.90 15.43 -15.94
CA GLU A 70 -8.60 15.89 -15.47
C GLU A 70 -8.62 16.20 -13.97
N GLU A 71 -9.65 16.91 -13.49
CA GLU A 71 -9.84 17.21 -12.07
C GLU A 71 -9.98 15.93 -11.22
N GLU A 72 -10.70 14.93 -11.73
CA GLU A 72 -10.84 13.62 -11.08
C GLU A 72 -9.54 12.82 -11.10
N ALA A 73 -8.78 12.86 -12.19
CA ALA A 73 -7.46 12.23 -12.26
C ALA A 73 -6.50 12.84 -11.22
N ASP A 74 -6.49 14.17 -11.07
CA ASP A 74 -5.71 14.85 -10.04
C ASP A 74 -6.13 14.45 -8.62
N ALA A 75 -7.43 14.28 -8.38
CA ALA A 75 -7.95 13.81 -7.10
C ALA A 75 -7.49 12.36 -6.80
N LEU A 76 -7.58 11.47 -7.79
CA LEU A 76 -7.12 10.08 -7.67
C LEU A 76 -5.60 9.99 -7.48
N LEU A 77 -4.82 10.88 -8.11
CA LEU A 77 -3.37 10.96 -7.91
C LEU A 77 -3.03 11.40 -6.48
N ARG A 78 -3.74 12.38 -5.92
CA ARG A 78 -3.57 12.78 -4.51
C ARG A 78 -3.89 11.62 -3.57
N GLN A 79 -5.02 10.94 -3.74
CA GLN A 79 -5.37 9.77 -2.93
C GLN A 79 -4.35 8.63 -3.07
N GLY A 80 -3.80 8.43 -4.27
CA GLY A 80 -2.73 7.45 -4.51
C GLY A 80 -1.46 7.75 -3.70
N ARG A 81 -1.07 9.03 -3.59
CA ARG A 81 0.08 9.46 -2.77
C ARG A 81 -0.17 9.26 -1.28
N ASP A 82 -1.40 9.48 -0.81
CA ASP A 82 -1.77 9.22 0.58
C ASP A 82 -1.66 7.72 0.91
N ALA A 83 -2.12 6.86 -0.01
CA ALA A 83 -1.99 5.41 0.11
C ALA A 83 -0.51 4.98 0.14
N GLU A 84 0.32 5.52 -0.77
CA GLU A 84 1.76 5.26 -0.80
C GLU A 84 2.45 5.66 0.50
N THR A 85 2.08 6.82 1.06
CA THR A 85 2.63 7.30 2.33
C THR A 85 2.29 6.34 3.47
N GLY A 86 1.06 5.84 3.53
CA GLY A 86 0.65 4.84 4.52
C GLY A 86 1.45 3.54 4.40
N ILE A 87 1.60 3.01 3.18
CA ILE A 87 2.33 1.76 2.93
C ILE A 87 3.81 1.91 3.32
N ARG A 88 4.44 3.05 2.98
CA ARG A 88 5.84 3.32 3.37
C ARG A 88 6.00 3.33 4.89
N SER A 89 5.10 4.00 5.60
CA SER A 89 5.12 4.03 7.07
C SER A 89 5.05 2.62 7.67
N MET A 90 4.17 1.77 7.13
CA MET A 90 4.03 0.39 7.58
C MET A 90 5.29 -0.45 7.31
N LEU A 91 5.91 -0.28 6.13
CA LEU A 91 7.15 -0.97 5.78
C LEU A 91 8.32 -0.54 6.68
N ASP A 92 8.41 0.74 7.03
CA ASP A 92 9.43 1.23 7.96
C ASP A 92 9.23 0.67 9.37
N THR A 93 8.00 0.65 9.89
CA THR A 93 7.69 -0.01 11.19
C THR A 93 8.05 -1.50 11.18
N THR A 94 7.74 -2.20 10.08
CA THR A 94 8.06 -3.63 9.92
C THR A 94 9.58 -3.85 9.90
N ARG A 95 10.32 -2.99 9.20
CA ARG A 95 11.79 -3.03 9.15
C ARG A 95 12.38 -2.85 10.54
N ASP A 96 11.91 -1.87 11.31
CA ASP A 96 12.42 -1.59 12.66
C ASP A 96 12.15 -2.75 13.63
N ALA A 97 10.98 -3.39 13.52
CA ALA A 97 10.65 -4.59 14.30
C ALA A 97 11.59 -5.75 13.98
N MET A 98 11.89 -6.00 12.71
CA MET A 98 12.81 -7.06 12.27
C MET A 98 14.25 -6.81 12.74
N GLN A 99 14.72 -5.56 12.67
CA GLN A 99 16.04 -5.22 13.20
C GLN A 99 16.11 -5.42 14.72
N SER A 100 15.06 -5.05 15.44
CA SER A 100 14.97 -5.24 16.90
C SER A 100 14.97 -6.73 17.26
N PHE A 101 14.22 -7.54 16.53
CA PHE A 101 14.23 -9.00 16.67
C PHE A 101 15.64 -9.58 16.44
N GLY A 102 16.34 -9.17 15.37
CA GLY A 102 17.70 -9.63 15.08
C GLY A 102 18.68 -9.33 16.22
N LYS A 103 18.64 -8.11 16.78
CA LYS A 103 19.46 -7.73 17.94
C LYS A 103 19.13 -8.57 19.18
N GLY A 104 17.85 -8.81 19.44
CA GLY A 104 17.38 -9.65 20.55
C GLY A 104 17.86 -11.10 20.43
N ALA A 105 17.73 -11.69 19.24
CA ALA A 105 18.21 -13.04 18.95
C ALA A 105 19.73 -13.15 19.13
N GLU A 106 20.50 -12.14 18.71
CA GLU A 106 21.95 -12.12 18.92
C GLU A 106 22.32 -12.02 20.41
N ALA A 107 21.61 -11.19 21.18
CA ALA A 107 21.80 -11.11 22.63
C ALA A 107 21.55 -12.44 23.33
N ILE A 108 20.48 -13.17 22.95
CA ILE A 108 20.21 -14.53 23.44
C ILE A 108 21.37 -15.47 23.12
N ARG A 109 21.89 -15.44 21.88
CA ARG A 109 23.03 -16.28 21.48
C ARG A 109 24.29 -15.97 22.29
N ARG A 110 24.57 -14.71 22.59
CA ARG A 110 25.73 -14.32 23.43
C ARG A 110 25.56 -14.79 24.87
N TYR A 111 24.36 -14.70 25.43
CA TYR A 111 24.09 -15.19 26.78
C TYR A 111 24.22 -16.72 26.89
N ALA A 112 23.74 -17.44 25.88
CA ALA A 112 23.82 -18.90 25.82
C ALA A 112 25.22 -19.43 25.44
N ALA A 113 26.15 -18.58 25.00
CA ALA A 113 27.51 -19.00 24.69
C ALA A 113 28.25 -19.35 25.99
N PRO A 114 28.97 -20.50 26.05
CA PRO A 114 29.78 -20.82 27.21
C PRO A 114 30.83 -19.72 27.42
N PRO A 115 31.19 -19.40 28.68
CA PRO A 115 32.22 -18.41 28.94
C PRO A 115 33.49 -18.82 28.19
N SER A 116 33.97 -17.91 27.34
CA SER A 116 35.24 -17.98 26.64
C SER A 116 36.37 -18.04 27.67
N GLY A 117 36.61 -19.24 28.22
CA GLY A 117 37.50 -19.46 29.37
C GLY A 117 37.38 -20.84 30.01
N ALA A 118 36.32 -21.62 29.75
CA ALA A 118 36.17 -22.98 30.30
C ALA A 118 36.89 -24.09 29.50
N ARG A 119 37.99 -23.77 28.81
CA ARG A 119 38.97 -24.76 28.31
C ARG A 119 40.30 -24.47 28.97
N GLY A 120 40.58 -25.11 30.10
CA GLY A 120 41.91 -25.05 30.69
C GLY A 120 42.07 -25.33 32.19
N LEU A 121 41.04 -25.80 32.90
CA LEU A 121 41.20 -26.25 34.29
C LEU A 121 40.59 -27.63 34.50
N ASP A 122 40.90 -28.58 33.62
CA ASP A 122 40.85 -29.99 33.99
C ASP A 122 41.75 -30.81 33.05
N GLN A 123 43.00 -30.98 33.49
CA GLN A 123 43.82 -32.17 33.25
C GLN A 123 45.04 -32.06 34.17
N SER A 124 44.88 -32.65 35.36
CA SER A 124 45.84 -33.44 36.16
C SER A 124 47.28 -32.90 36.29
N ALA A 125 47.76 -32.57 37.49
CA ALA A 125 48.17 -33.53 38.54
C ALA A 125 49.29 -34.46 38.08
#